data_AF-N9NG61-F1
#
_entry.id   AF-N9NG61-F1
#
_cell.length_a   1.000
_cell.length_b   1.000
_cell.length_c   1.000
_cell.angle_alpha   90.00
_cell.angle_beta   90.00
_cell.angle_gamma   90.00
#
_symmetry.space_group_name_H-M   'P 1'
#
loop_
_entity.id
_entity.type
_entity.pdbx_description
1 polymer ?
#
loop_
_entity_poly.entity_id
_entity_poly.type
_entity_poly.pdbx_seq_one_letter_code
_entity_poly.pdbx_strand_id
1 'polypeptide(L)'
;MNDVQFEPMHSYIGTKKVYATPMTRGDYNHYRGWQIPENEDPSEQGYLVEYQDGGKPCDSRHTGYISWSPACVFKDAYRQNGSLSFGDALKELKEGERIARTAWNDLQWLTVSNIGTAEVKADNFWSPHNAAFARDNGGTATVMPCITIKNVQDQIQMGWVPSQGDLFANDWVVLD
;
A
#
# COMPACT_ATOMS: atom_id res chain seq x y z
N MET A 1 -18.98 16.95 37.63
CA MET A 1 -18.71 16.47 36.26
C MET A 1 -17.29 16.88 35.96
N ASN A 2 -16.39 15.92 35.72
CA ASN A 2 -15.05 16.26 35.25
C ASN A 2 -15.19 16.62 33.78
N ASP A 3 -14.94 17.89 33.44
CA ASP A 3 -14.85 18.29 32.04
C ASP A 3 -13.69 17.51 31.41
N VAL A 4 -14.02 16.62 30.48
CA VAL A 4 -13.03 15.97 29.64
C VAL A 4 -12.42 17.07 28.77
N GLN A 5 -11.20 17.49 29.09
CA GLN A 5 -10.44 18.36 28.20
C GLN A 5 -10.00 17.53 26.99
N PHE A 6 -10.49 17.90 25.81
CA PHE A 6 -10.04 17.32 24.56
C PHE A 6 -8.82 18.08 24.09
N GLU A 7 -7.73 17.35 23.79
CA GLU A 7 -6.59 17.89 23.05
C GLU A 7 -7.05 18.38 21.67
N PRO A 8 -6.41 19.42 21.10
CA PRO A 8 -6.77 19.93 19.79
C PRO A 8 -6.54 18.86 18.70
N MET A 9 -7.38 18.91 17.66
CA MET A 9 -7.23 18.03 16.50
C MET A 9 -5.95 18.37 15.72
N HIS A 10 -5.22 17.33 15.32
CA HIS A 10 -4.04 17.42 14.47
C HIS A 10 -4.27 16.63 13.16
N SER A 11 -3.62 17.04 12.07
CA SER A 11 -3.72 16.35 10.79
C SER A 11 -2.77 15.17 10.69
N TYR A 12 -3.26 14.06 10.14
CA TYR A 12 -2.49 12.84 9.89
C TYR A 12 -2.82 12.30 8.50
N ILE A 13 -1.82 11.78 7.80
CA ILE A 13 -1.96 11.16 6.48
C ILE A 13 -1.40 9.75 6.57
N GLY A 14 -2.15 8.78 6.05
CA GLY A 14 -1.72 7.39 6.00
C GLY A 14 -2.51 6.58 4.99
N THR A 15 -1.96 5.42 4.66
CA THR A 15 -2.57 4.41 3.78
C THR A 15 -2.72 3.12 4.58
N LYS A 16 -3.81 2.38 4.38
CA LYS A 16 -4.09 1.11 5.06
C LYS A 16 -4.62 0.09 4.06
N LYS A 17 -4.18 -1.16 4.17
CA LYS A 17 -4.80 -2.29 3.48
C LYS A 17 -5.95 -2.83 4.33
N VAL A 18 -7.10 -3.03 3.69
CA VAL A 18 -8.32 -3.48 4.36
C VAL A 18 -9.05 -4.51 3.52
N TYR A 19 -9.72 -5.45 4.18
CA TYR A 19 -10.86 -6.15 3.60
C TYR A 19 -12.12 -5.33 3.87
N ALA A 20 -13.07 -5.36 2.94
CA ALA A 20 -14.33 -4.67 3.15
C ALA A 20 -15.49 -5.39 2.48
N THR A 21 -16.67 -5.32 3.11
CA THR A 21 -17.94 -5.75 2.54
C THR A 21 -19.01 -4.68 2.76
N PRO A 22 -19.88 -4.41 1.78
CA PRO A 22 -21.02 -3.52 1.98
C PRO A 22 -21.86 -3.96 3.19
N MET A 23 -22.21 -3.01 4.05
CA MET A 23 -23.02 -3.25 5.24
C MET A 23 -23.66 -1.94 5.72
N THR A 24 -24.96 -1.93 5.97
CA THR A 24 -25.61 -0.74 6.53
C THR A 24 -25.16 -0.49 7.97
N ARG A 25 -25.33 0.73 8.48
CA ARG A 25 -25.01 1.02 9.89
C ARG A 25 -25.82 0.16 10.85
N GLY A 26 -27.10 -0.05 10.56
CA GLY A 26 -27.99 -0.91 11.36
C GLY A 26 -27.52 -2.35 11.38
N ASP A 27 -27.20 -2.92 10.21
CA ASP A 27 -26.68 -4.29 10.10
C ASP A 27 -25.35 -4.44 10.85
N TYR A 28 -24.46 -3.45 10.79
CA TYR A 28 -23.20 -3.48 11.53
C TYR A 28 -23.39 -3.45 13.05
N ASN A 29 -24.28 -2.59 13.56
CA ASN A 29 -24.61 -2.58 14.99
C ASN A 29 -25.21 -3.92 15.42
N HIS A 30 -26.15 -4.47 14.63
CA HIS A 30 -26.70 -5.79 14.88
C HIS A 30 -25.61 -6.87 14.87
N TYR A 31 -24.72 -6.85 13.88
CA TYR A 31 -23.58 -7.76 13.77
C TYR A 31 -22.68 -7.70 15.01
N ARG A 32 -22.44 -6.51 15.56
CA ARG A 32 -21.65 -6.28 16.79
C ARG A 32 -22.41 -6.56 18.09
N GLY A 33 -23.71 -6.83 18.03
CA GLY A 33 -24.58 -6.95 19.20
C GLY A 33 -24.78 -5.61 19.94
N TRP A 34 -24.63 -4.49 19.24
CA TRP A 34 -24.79 -3.14 19.77
C TRP A 34 -26.19 -2.60 19.51
N GLN A 35 -26.68 -1.78 20.44
CA GLN A 35 -27.85 -0.95 20.22
C GLN A 35 -27.40 0.26 19.40
N ILE A 36 -28.07 0.52 18.28
CA ILE A 36 -27.81 1.72 17.49
C ILE A 36 -28.27 2.96 18.28
N PRO A 37 -27.48 4.05 18.32
CA PRO A 37 -27.92 5.33 18.90
C PRO A 37 -29.20 5.84 18.21
N GLU A 38 -30.14 6.37 18.98
CA GLU A 38 -31.45 6.84 18.47
C GLU A 38 -31.34 7.94 17.39
N ASN A 39 -30.24 8.68 17.39
CA ASN A 39 -29.95 9.77 16.47
C ASN A 39 -29.17 9.35 15.21
N GLU A 40 -28.93 8.06 15.00
CA GLU A 40 -28.25 7.53 13.82
C GLU A 40 -29.21 6.81 12.88
N ASP A 41 -29.05 7.01 11.57
CA ASP A 41 -29.85 6.32 10.55
C ASP A 41 -29.36 4.86 10.38
N PRO A 42 -30.19 3.84 10.69
CA PRO A 42 -29.82 2.44 10.51
C PRO A 42 -29.68 2.04 9.03
N SER A 43 -30.34 2.74 8.11
CA SER A 43 -30.30 2.45 6.68
C SER A 43 -29.10 3.07 5.96
N GLU A 44 -28.28 3.85 6.68
CA GLU A 44 -27.12 4.50 6.10
C GLU A 44 -26.16 3.48 5.50
N GLN A 45 -25.82 3.70 4.22
CA GLN A 45 -24.97 2.81 3.46
C GLN A 45 -23.52 2.99 3.87
N GLY A 46 -22.82 1.87 4.05
CA GLY A 46 -21.42 1.84 4.41
C GLY A 46 -20.78 0.49 4.17
N TYR A 47 -19.65 0.29 4.83
CA TYR A 47 -18.86 -0.92 4.72
C TYR A 47 -18.42 -1.37 6.11
N LEU A 48 -18.50 -2.67 6.37
CA LEU A 48 -17.66 -3.29 7.39
C LEU A 48 -16.25 -3.37 6.82
N VAL A 49 -15.28 -2.88 7.57
CA VAL A 49 -13.86 -2.80 7.21
C VAL A 49 -13.05 -3.60 8.21
N GLU A 50 -12.22 -4.54 7.74
CA GLU A 50 -11.24 -5.29 8.54
C GLU A 50 -9.82 -4.88 8.11
N TYR A 51 -8.99 -4.42 9.04
CA TYR A 51 -7.64 -3.96 8.75
C TYR A 51 -6.66 -5.14 8.63
N GLN A 52 -5.86 -5.16 7.57
CA GLN A 52 -4.87 -6.21 7.32
C GLN A 52 -3.52 -5.92 8.00
N ASP A 53 -3.15 -4.64 8.10
CA ASP A 53 -1.83 -4.20 8.58
C ASP A 53 -1.71 -4.13 10.12
N GLY A 54 -2.43 -5.01 10.84
CA GLY A 54 -2.40 -5.14 12.31
C GLY A 54 -3.56 -4.48 13.06
N GLY A 55 -3.39 -4.36 14.38
CA GLY A 55 -4.43 -3.98 15.33
C GLY A 55 -5.04 -5.20 16.03
N LYS A 56 -5.28 -5.07 17.34
CA LYS A 56 -5.92 -6.15 18.11
C LYS A 56 -7.36 -6.32 17.61
N PRO A 57 -7.81 -7.54 17.27
CA PRO A 57 -9.19 -7.77 16.88
C PRO A 57 -10.13 -7.31 18.00
N CYS A 58 -11.16 -6.57 17.63
CA CYS A 58 -12.21 -6.11 18.54
C CYS A 58 -13.46 -7.02 18.50
N ASP A 59 -13.38 -8.10 17.73
CA ASP A 59 -14.42 -9.11 17.51
C ASP A 59 -13.75 -10.46 17.26
N SER A 60 -14.22 -11.53 17.90
CA SER A 60 -13.59 -12.87 17.82
C SER A 60 -13.77 -13.58 16.48
N ARG A 61 -14.69 -13.10 15.62
CA ARG A 61 -14.92 -13.65 14.28
C ARG A 61 -13.91 -13.17 13.24
N HIS A 62 -13.09 -12.18 13.58
CA HIS A 62 -12.15 -11.53 12.69
C HIS A 62 -10.72 -11.67 13.18
N THR A 63 -9.79 -11.64 12.23
CA THR A 63 -8.35 -11.71 12.50
C THR A 63 -7.79 -10.33 12.83
N GLY A 64 -8.28 -9.31 12.13
CA GLY A 64 -7.89 -7.91 12.29
C GLY A 64 -8.89 -7.10 13.11
N TYR A 65 -8.54 -5.84 13.35
CA TYR A 65 -9.48 -4.86 13.89
C TYR A 65 -10.60 -4.61 12.89
N ILE A 66 -11.85 -4.57 13.34
CA ILE A 66 -12.99 -4.19 12.49
C ILE A 66 -13.60 -2.85 12.87
N SER A 67 -14.09 -2.13 11.88
CA SER A 67 -14.84 -0.89 12.02
C SER A 67 -15.95 -0.81 10.97
N TRP A 68 -16.82 0.18 11.11
CA TRP A 68 -17.75 0.56 10.05
C TRP A 68 -17.38 1.93 9.50
N SER A 69 -17.44 2.07 8.18
CA SER A 69 -17.12 3.31 7.48
C SER A 69 -18.31 3.71 6.59
N PRO A 70 -18.77 4.98 6.66
CA PRO A 70 -19.76 5.49 5.70
C PRO A 70 -19.29 5.30 4.26
N ALA A 71 -20.23 5.02 3.34
CA ALA A 71 -19.88 4.66 1.97
C ALA A 71 -19.07 5.75 1.24
N CYS A 72 -19.36 7.04 1.48
CA CYS A 72 -18.58 8.14 0.89
C CYS A 72 -17.14 8.16 1.40
N VAL A 73 -16.96 8.12 2.73
CA VAL A 73 -15.64 8.09 3.37
C VAL A 73 -14.83 6.88 2.91
N PHE A 74 -15.46 5.71 2.83
CA PHE A 74 -14.79 4.50 2.36
C PHE A 74 -14.31 4.63 0.92
N LYS A 75 -15.19 5.07 0.01
CA LYS A 75 -14.87 5.19 -1.43
C LYS A 75 -13.84 6.27 -1.72
N ASP A 76 -13.76 7.31 -0.90
CA ASP A 76 -12.74 8.36 -1.02
C ASP A 76 -11.36 7.88 -0.51
N ALA A 77 -11.35 7.04 0.54
CA ALA A 77 -10.13 6.59 1.20
C ALA A 77 -9.50 5.33 0.59
N TYR A 78 -10.31 4.40 0.08
CA TYR A 78 -9.87 3.08 -0.34
C TYR A 78 -10.13 2.83 -1.83
N ARG A 79 -9.17 2.17 -2.48
CA ARG A 79 -9.22 1.80 -3.90
C ARG A 79 -9.05 0.29 -4.02
N GLN A 80 -9.81 -0.31 -4.92
CA GLN A 80 -9.60 -1.71 -5.29
C GLN A 80 -8.35 -1.84 -6.16
N ASN A 81 -7.77 -3.03 -6.17
CA ASN A 81 -6.64 -3.34 -7.04
C ASN A 81 -7.02 -3.10 -8.52
N GLY A 82 -6.11 -2.50 -9.30
CA GLY A 82 -6.39 -2.05 -10.67
C GLY A 82 -6.99 -0.64 -10.77
N SER A 83 -7.34 -0.03 -9.64
CA SER A 83 -7.75 1.38 -9.55
C SER A 83 -6.84 2.19 -8.61
N LEU A 84 -5.63 1.70 -8.34
CA LEU A 84 -4.70 2.35 -7.42
C LEU A 84 -4.09 3.60 -8.05
N SER A 85 -3.86 4.64 -7.24
CA SER A 85 -2.99 5.75 -7.65
C SER A 85 -1.52 5.31 -7.66
N PHE A 86 -0.64 6.09 -8.30
CA PHE A 86 0.79 5.83 -8.19
C PHE A 86 1.29 5.88 -6.74
N GLY A 87 0.74 6.75 -5.90
CA GLY A 87 1.12 6.84 -4.48
C GLY A 87 0.79 5.57 -3.70
N ASP A 88 -0.39 4.99 -3.96
CA ASP A 88 -0.81 3.72 -3.38
C ASP A 88 0.13 2.59 -3.85
N ALA A 89 0.38 2.50 -5.16
CA ALA A 89 1.25 1.47 -5.74
C ALA A 89 2.71 1.60 -5.30
N LEU A 90 3.24 2.82 -5.17
CA LEU A 90 4.59 3.08 -4.68
C LEU A 90 4.76 2.63 -3.23
N LYS A 91 3.71 2.70 -2.41
CA LYS A 91 3.75 2.15 -1.06
C LYS A 91 3.93 0.64 -1.10
N GLU A 92 3.13 -0.08 -1.89
CA GLU A 92 3.24 -1.53 -2.02
C GLU A 92 4.61 -1.94 -2.62
N LEU A 93 5.10 -1.20 -3.61
CA LEU A 93 6.43 -1.40 -4.19
C LEU A 93 7.56 -1.29 -3.14
N LYS A 94 7.43 -0.37 -2.17
CA LYS A 94 8.39 -0.22 -1.06
C LYS A 94 8.36 -1.38 -0.07
N GLU A 95 7.25 -2.11 -0.01
CA GLU A 95 7.13 -3.35 0.76
C GLU A 95 7.62 -4.58 -0.02
N GLY A 96 8.12 -4.38 -1.25
CA GLY A 96 8.69 -5.43 -2.10
C GLY A 96 7.70 -6.05 -3.07
N GLU A 97 6.47 -5.54 -3.11
CA GLU A 97 5.46 -6.01 -4.05
C GLU A 97 5.83 -5.67 -5.49
N ARG A 98 5.33 -6.51 -6.41
CA ARG A 98 5.42 -6.25 -7.84
C ARG A 98 4.19 -5.46 -8.27
N ILE A 99 4.38 -4.33 -8.97
CA ILE A 99 3.27 -3.48 -9.42
C ILE A 99 3.30 -3.28 -10.94
N ALA A 100 2.15 -2.96 -11.52
CA ALA A 100 2.02 -2.61 -12.93
C ALA A 100 0.89 -1.61 -13.15
N ARG A 101 0.77 -1.10 -14.38
CA ARG A 101 -0.46 -0.45 -14.84
C ARG A 101 -1.33 -1.48 -15.54
N THR A 102 -2.63 -1.43 -15.30
CA THR A 102 -3.61 -2.32 -15.96
C THR A 102 -3.53 -2.18 -17.48
N ALA A 103 -3.31 -0.96 -17.99
CA ALA A 103 -3.13 -0.71 -19.42
C ALA A 103 -1.88 -1.36 -20.06
N TRP A 104 -0.94 -1.89 -19.26
CA TRP A 104 0.26 -2.58 -19.78
C TRP A 104 0.03 -4.04 -20.16
N ASN A 105 -1.15 -4.61 -19.89
CA ASN A 105 -1.56 -5.96 -20.31
C ASN A 105 -0.51 -7.05 -19.99
N ASP A 106 0.04 -7.04 -18.78
CA ASP A 106 1.03 -7.99 -18.28
C ASP A 106 2.38 -8.02 -19.04
N LEU A 107 2.59 -7.10 -19.98
CA LEU A 107 3.86 -7.01 -20.73
C LEU A 107 4.95 -6.29 -19.94
N GLN A 108 4.59 -5.57 -18.88
CA GLN A 108 5.52 -4.76 -18.09
C GLN A 108 5.15 -4.79 -16.61
N TRP A 109 6.16 -4.71 -15.74
CA TRP A 109 5.98 -4.59 -14.30
C TRP A 109 7.19 -3.91 -13.66
N LEU A 110 6.95 -3.32 -12.49
CA LEU A 110 7.95 -2.70 -11.64
C LEU A 110 8.21 -3.54 -10.40
N THR A 111 9.46 -3.58 -9.98
CA THR A 111 9.90 -4.11 -8.67
C THR A 111 10.99 -3.23 -8.11
N VAL A 112 11.22 -3.28 -6.80
CA VAL A 112 12.40 -2.68 -6.18
C VAL A 112 13.57 -3.67 -6.23
N SER A 113 14.79 -3.19 -6.50
CA SER A 113 15.99 -4.05 -6.55
C SER A 113 16.31 -4.71 -5.22
N ASN A 114 15.98 -4.06 -4.11
CA ASN A 114 16.18 -4.51 -2.73
C ASN A 114 15.40 -3.61 -1.75
N ILE A 115 15.05 -4.13 -0.58
CA ILE A 115 14.44 -3.33 0.50
C ILE A 115 15.56 -2.67 1.31
N GLY A 116 15.66 -1.34 1.25
CA GLY A 116 16.76 -0.60 1.89
C GLY A 116 18.04 -0.65 1.07
N THR A 117 19.19 -0.85 1.70
CA THR A 117 20.48 -1.01 1.01
C THR A 117 20.92 -2.47 0.97
N ALA A 118 21.83 -2.83 0.07
CA ALA A 118 22.41 -4.16 -0.02
C ALA A 118 23.93 -4.10 -0.13
N GLU A 119 24.63 -5.00 0.56
CA GLU A 119 26.07 -5.22 0.36
C GLU A 119 26.30 -6.12 -0.85
N VAL A 120 26.97 -5.59 -1.88
CA VAL A 120 27.23 -6.30 -3.13
C VAL A 120 28.72 -6.58 -3.25
N LYS A 121 29.06 -7.85 -3.48
CA LYS A 121 30.44 -8.28 -3.72
C LYS A 121 30.98 -7.69 -5.02
N ALA A 122 32.28 -7.39 -5.06
CA ALA A 122 32.96 -6.85 -6.24
C ALA A 122 32.66 -7.62 -7.53
N ASP A 123 32.63 -8.95 -7.47
CA ASP A 123 32.42 -9.81 -8.63
C ASP A 123 30.98 -9.81 -9.17
N ASN A 124 30.04 -9.24 -8.40
CA ASN A 124 28.65 -9.08 -8.83
C ASN A 124 28.39 -7.73 -9.51
N PHE A 125 29.37 -6.82 -9.55
CA PHE A 125 29.25 -5.58 -10.31
C PHE A 125 29.62 -5.81 -11.78
N TRP A 126 28.70 -5.49 -12.69
CA TRP A 126 28.97 -5.54 -14.13
C TRP A 126 29.94 -4.42 -14.59
N SER A 127 29.91 -3.26 -13.94
CA SER A 127 30.85 -2.17 -14.22
C SER A 127 32.21 -2.46 -13.58
N PRO A 128 33.32 -2.47 -14.37
CA PRO A 128 34.66 -2.69 -13.82
C PRO A 128 35.08 -1.60 -12.83
N HIS A 129 34.58 -0.37 -12.99
CA HIS A 129 34.86 0.73 -12.05
C HIS A 129 34.18 0.52 -10.70
N ASN A 130 32.92 0.05 -10.70
CA ASN A 130 32.20 -0.24 -9.45
C ASN A 130 32.80 -1.47 -8.76
N ALA A 131 33.19 -2.48 -9.53
CA ALA A 131 33.91 -3.65 -9.01
C ALA A 131 35.25 -3.26 -8.38
N ALA A 132 36.03 -2.39 -9.03
CA ALA A 132 37.28 -1.87 -8.48
C ALA A 132 37.05 -1.11 -7.16
N PHE A 133 36.07 -0.20 -7.13
CA PHE A 133 35.67 0.49 -5.90
C PHE A 133 35.35 -0.50 -4.78
N ALA A 134 34.55 -1.53 -5.04
CA ALA A 134 34.22 -2.54 -4.04
C ALA A 134 35.47 -3.30 -3.56
N ARG A 135 36.41 -3.67 -4.45
CA ARG A 135 37.68 -4.33 -4.06
C ARG A 135 38.53 -3.43 -3.18
N ASP A 136 38.64 -2.15 -3.54
CA ASP A 136 39.40 -1.17 -2.78
C ASP A 136 38.78 -0.88 -1.39
N ASN A 137 37.48 -1.15 -1.23
CA ASN A 137 36.72 -0.95 0.01
C ASN A 137 36.42 -2.26 0.78
N GLY A 138 37.30 -3.26 0.68
CA GLY A 138 37.18 -4.49 1.48
C GLY A 138 36.39 -5.62 0.82
N GLY A 139 36.16 -5.53 -0.49
CA GLY A 139 35.56 -6.59 -1.32
C GLY A 139 34.05 -6.44 -1.56
N THR A 140 33.40 -5.48 -0.92
CA THR A 140 31.97 -5.15 -1.13
C THR A 140 31.75 -3.65 -1.30
N ALA A 141 30.59 -3.28 -1.81
CA ALA A 141 30.08 -1.92 -1.74
C ALA A 141 28.58 -1.92 -1.42
N THR A 142 28.15 -0.94 -0.64
CA THR A 142 26.74 -0.70 -0.33
C THR A 142 26.03 -0.13 -1.56
N VAL A 143 24.96 -0.79 -2.01
CA VAL A 143 24.13 -0.36 -3.14
C VAL A 143 22.77 0.12 -2.63
N MET A 144 22.39 1.33 -3.06
CA MET A 144 21.08 1.92 -2.81
C MET A 144 20.00 1.25 -3.66
N PRO A 145 18.75 1.19 -3.18
CA PRO A 145 17.67 0.57 -3.94
C PRO A 145 17.31 1.44 -5.14
N CYS A 146 16.88 0.79 -6.22
CA CYS A 146 16.28 1.45 -7.37
C CYS A 146 15.01 0.73 -7.80
N ILE A 147 14.12 1.46 -8.46
CA ILE A 147 12.99 0.84 -9.15
C ILE A 147 13.53 0.22 -10.44
N THR A 148 13.17 -1.02 -10.69
CA THR A 148 13.43 -1.71 -11.94
C THR A 148 12.14 -1.88 -12.72
N ILE A 149 12.23 -1.94 -14.03
CA ILE A 149 11.12 -2.29 -14.92
C ILE A 149 11.51 -3.49 -15.76
N LYS A 150 10.61 -4.47 -15.89
CA LYS A 150 10.62 -5.36 -17.04
C LYS A 150 9.87 -4.68 -18.18
N ASN A 151 10.53 -4.46 -19.31
CA ASN A 151 9.94 -3.77 -20.46
C ASN A 151 9.27 -4.71 -21.49
N VAL A 152 8.62 -4.14 -22.50
CA VAL A 152 7.92 -4.92 -23.54
C VAL A 152 8.84 -5.79 -24.39
N GLN A 153 10.15 -5.58 -24.34
CA GLN A 153 11.18 -6.39 -25.00
C GLN A 153 11.76 -7.49 -24.10
N ASP A 154 11.12 -7.79 -22.97
CA ASP A 154 11.57 -8.79 -21.99
C ASP A 154 12.94 -8.47 -21.34
N GLN A 155 13.29 -7.19 -21.25
CA GLN A 155 14.53 -6.74 -20.62
C GLN A 155 14.27 -6.12 -19.24
N ILE A 156 15.19 -6.35 -18.30
CA ILE A 156 15.20 -5.67 -17.01
C ILE A 156 16.03 -4.39 -17.14
N GLN A 157 15.37 -3.25 -16.97
CA GLN A 157 16.03 -1.95 -16.87
C GLN A 157 16.05 -1.52 -15.40
N MET A 158 17.24 -1.24 -14.89
CA MET A 158 17.45 -0.72 -13.55
C MET A 158 17.42 0.82 -13.56
N GLY A 159 16.92 1.43 -12.48
CA GLY A 159 16.82 2.88 -12.37
C GLY A 159 15.69 3.48 -13.21
N TRP A 160 14.54 2.81 -13.26
CA TRP A 160 13.34 3.33 -13.90
C TRP A 160 12.85 4.60 -13.20
N VAL A 161 12.41 5.58 -14.00
CA VAL A 161 11.87 6.86 -13.55
C VAL A 161 10.45 7.00 -14.11
N PRO A 162 9.44 7.30 -13.27
CA PRO A 162 8.08 7.48 -13.75
C PRO A 162 7.96 8.72 -14.63
N SER A 163 7.22 8.61 -15.74
CA SER A 163 6.78 9.77 -16.51
C SER A 163 5.68 10.53 -15.76
N GLN A 164 5.36 11.75 -16.20
CA GLN A 164 4.20 12.46 -15.65
C GLN A 164 2.91 11.67 -15.83
N GLY A 165 2.75 10.97 -16.96
CA GLY A 165 1.59 10.11 -17.19
C GLY A 165 1.48 8.98 -16.17
N ASP A 166 2.62 8.42 -15.76
CA ASP A 166 2.67 7.37 -14.73
C ASP A 166 2.30 7.92 -13.34
N LEU A 167 2.80 9.10 -13.00
CA LEU A 167 2.53 9.76 -11.72
C LEU A 167 1.05 10.13 -11.52
N PHE A 168 0.36 10.52 -12.60
CA PHE A 168 -1.06 10.90 -12.56
C PHE A 168 -2.03 9.75 -12.92
N ALA A 169 -1.51 8.56 -13.22
CA ALA A 169 -2.34 7.40 -13.51
C ALA A 169 -3.00 6.83 -12.24
N ASN A 170 -4.22 6.31 -12.42
CA ASN A 170 -5.02 5.68 -11.37
C ASN A 170 -5.43 4.24 -11.74
N ASP A 171 -4.73 3.63 -12.68
CA ASP A 171 -4.95 2.24 -13.14
C ASP A 171 -3.87 1.29 -12.63
N TRP A 172 -3.19 1.64 -11.53
CA TRP A 172 -2.14 0.81 -10.95
C TRP A 172 -2.71 -0.42 -10.26
N VAL A 173 -1.93 -1.49 -10.26
CA VAL A 173 -2.28 -2.80 -9.73
C VAL A 173 -1.06 -3.43 -9.05
N VAL A 174 -1.28 -4.11 -7.92
CA VAL A 174 -0.33 -5.07 -7.33
C VAL A 174 -0.54 -6.42 -8.01
N LEU A 175 0.54 -7.02 -8.48
CA LEU A 175 0.52 -8.33 -9.14
C LEU A 175 0.82 -9.44 -8.12
N ASP A 176 0.10 -10.56 -8.24
CA ASP A 176 0.36 -11.79 -7.48
C ASP A 176 1.70 -12.47 -7.87
#